data_AF-A0A402D3F1-F1
#
_entry.id   AF-A0A402D3F1-F1
#
_cell.length_a   1.000
_cell.length_b   1.000
_cell.length_c   1.000
_cell.angle_alpha   90.00
_cell.angle_beta   90.00
_cell.angle_gamma   90.00
#
_symmetry.space_group_name_H-M   'P 1'
#
loop_
_entity.id
_entity.type
_entity.pdbx_description
1 polymer ?
#
loop_
_entity_poly.entity_id
_entity_poly.type
_entity_poly.pdbx_seq_one_letter_code
_entity_poly.pdbx_strand_id
1 'polypeptide(L)'
;MWPFTKTSTPTFAPTAADGPWEVKKYNDSGALLVVRVNMGLKRMSSLLGYQYHVGVVVPFRSPTTNGLPSRLETIELDAIEHLLRERFEADGSATLALAITTAGRREFIFYAAQEEPAKKTFPGIKKEIHSHEVQILTCLDKSWEIYRRFAA
;
A
#
# COMPACT_ATOMS: atom_id res chain seq x y z
N MET A 1 46.80 4.29 -5.67
CA MET A 1 45.95 4.35 -4.47
C MET A 1 44.51 4.58 -4.93
N TRP A 2 43.63 3.62 -4.62
CA TRP A 2 42.16 3.56 -4.73
C TRP A 2 41.40 4.03 -5.99
N PRO A 3 40.59 3.17 -6.65
CA PRO A 3 39.56 3.58 -7.60
C PRO A 3 38.21 3.77 -6.90
N PHE A 4 37.45 4.79 -7.31
CA PHE A 4 36.03 4.91 -6.95
C PHE A 4 35.25 3.80 -7.66
N THR A 5 34.71 2.87 -6.89
CA THR A 5 33.66 1.96 -7.35
C THR A 5 32.43 2.82 -7.62
N LYS A 6 32.03 2.95 -8.89
CA LYS A 6 30.72 3.51 -9.24
C LYS A 6 29.69 2.56 -8.65
N THR A 7 29.08 2.95 -7.54
CA THR A 7 27.87 2.28 -7.03
C THR A 7 26.81 2.45 -8.10
N SER A 8 26.59 1.41 -8.89
CA SER A 8 25.45 1.36 -9.81
C SER A 8 24.20 1.45 -8.95
N THR A 9 23.59 2.62 -8.86
CA THR A 9 22.20 2.75 -8.43
C THR A 9 21.40 1.80 -9.31
N PRO A 10 20.73 0.77 -8.76
CA PRO A 10 19.84 -0.03 -9.59
C PRO A 10 18.77 0.93 -10.13
N THR A 11 18.84 1.17 -11.44
CA THR A 11 17.76 1.81 -12.19
C THR A 11 16.57 0.88 -12.13
N PHE A 12 15.70 1.09 -11.14
CA PHE A 12 14.37 0.49 -11.16
C PHE A 12 13.63 1.12 -12.34
N ALA A 13 13.47 0.37 -13.42
CA ALA A 13 12.65 0.81 -14.54
C ALA A 13 11.23 1.07 -14.00
N PRO A 14 10.65 2.25 -14.22
CA PRO A 14 9.32 2.56 -13.74
C PRO A 14 8.33 1.93 -14.73
N THR A 15 7.90 0.72 -14.44
CA THR A 15 6.56 0.32 -14.82
C THR A 15 5.99 -0.38 -13.62
N ALA A 16 5.19 0.38 -12.86
CA ALA A 16 4.30 -0.12 -11.86
C ALA A 16 3.70 -1.42 -12.38
N ALA A 17 3.92 -2.52 -11.67
CA ALA A 17 3.20 -3.75 -11.92
C ALA A 17 1.76 -3.53 -11.46
N ASP A 18 0.99 -2.69 -12.17
CA ASP A 18 -0.45 -2.62 -12.02
C ASP A 18 -0.99 -3.91 -12.64
N GLY A 19 -1.01 -4.94 -11.82
CA GLY A 19 -1.31 -6.29 -12.22
C GLY A 19 -2.81 -6.56 -12.27
N PRO A 20 -3.22 -7.77 -12.66
CA PRO A 20 -4.59 -8.19 -12.44
C PRO A 20 -4.93 -8.04 -10.94
N TRP A 21 -5.99 -7.32 -10.64
CA TRP A 21 -6.49 -7.17 -9.27
C TRP A 21 -7.59 -8.19 -8.99
N GLU A 22 -7.50 -8.86 -7.85
CA GLU A 22 -8.56 -9.72 -7.35
C GLU A 22 -9.22 -9.12 -6.12
N VAL A 23 -10.54 -9.32 -5.98
CA VAL A 23 -11.29 -8.94 -4.79
C VAL A 23 -11.67 -10.20 -4.02
N LYS A 24 -11.16 -10.33 -2.80
CA LYS A 24 -11.46 -11.43 -1.88
C LYS A 24 -12.30 -10.90 -0.72
N LYS A 25 -13.32 -11.66 -0.34
CA LYS A 25 -14.22 -11.33 0.78
C LYS A 25 -14.11 -12.42 1.83
N TYR A 26 -13.90 -12.01 3.06
CA TYR A 26 -13.85 -12.89 4.22
C TYR A 26 -14.85 -12.39 5.26
N ASN A 27 -15.40 -13.32 6.03
CA ASN A 27 -16.23 -13.00 7.17
C ASN A 27 -15.48 -13.51 8.41
N ASP A 28 -14.96 -12.60 9.22
CA ASP A 28 -14.29 -12.93 10.47
C ASP A 28 -15.06 -12.29 11.62
N SER A 29 -15.60 -13.12 12.51
CA SER A 29 -16.17 -12.69 13.78
C SER A 29 -17.25 -11.59 13.67
N GLY A 30 -18.01 -11.56 12.57
CA GLY A 30 -19.10 -10.60 12.32
C GLY A 30 -18.71 -9.31 11.60
N ALA A 31 -17.41 -9.08 11.33
CA ALA A 31 -16.94 -7.97 10.53
C ALA A 31 -16.59 -8.44 9.10
N LEU A 32 -17.14 -7.73 8.11
CA LEU A 32 -16.83 -8.00 6.71
C LEU A 32 -15.41 -7.49 6.41
N LEU A 33 -14.56 -8.38 5.90
CA LEU A 33 -13.22 -8.08 5.42
C LEU A 33 -13.23 -8.16 3.89
N VAL A 34 -12.98 -7.04 3.22
CA VAL A 34 -12.84 -6.96 1.77
C VAL A 34 -11.40 -6.63 1.45
N VAL A 35 -10.73 -7.49 0.70
CA VAL A 35 -9.33 -7.31 0.32
C VAL A 35 -9.24 -7.22 -1.19
N ARG A 36 -8.64 -6.14 -1.70
CA ARG A 36 -8.16 -6.09 -3.07
C ARG A 36 -6.68 -6.45 -3.11
N VAL A 37 -6.32 -7.41 -3.95
CA VAL A 37 -4.96 -7.96 -4.04
C VAL A 37 -4.42 -7.72 -5.44
N ASN A 38 -3.24 -7.11 -5.55
CA ASN A 38 -2.53 -6.99 -6.82
C ASN A 38 -1.83 -8.32 -7.14
N MET A 39 -2.43 -9.15 -7.99
CA MET A 39 -1.90 -10.48 -8.33
C MET A 39 -0.70 -10.43 -9.27
N GLY A 40 -0.43 -9.28 -9.89
CA GLY A 40 0.80 -9.08 -10.68
C GLY A 40 2.06 -9.24 -9.83
N LEU A 41 1.98 -8.97 -8.53
CA LEU A 41 3.11 -9.05 -7.61
C LEU A 41 3.41 -10.47 -7.12
N LYS A 42 2.56 -11.47 -7.41
CA LYS A 42 2.69 -12.85 -6.91
C LYS A 42 4.01 -13.51 -7.32
N ARG A 43 4.57 -13.11 -8.47
CA ARG A 43 5.86 -13.60 -8.98
C ARG A 43 7.03 -12.67 -8.68
N MET A 44 6.76 -11.46 -8.19
CA MET A 44 7.75 -10.39 -8.01
C MET A 44 8.15 -10.16 -6.55
N SER A 45 7.37 -10.68 -5.60
CA SER A 45 7.52 -10.40 -4.17
C SER A 45 8.91 -10.67 -3.60
N SER A 46 9.70 -11.60 -4.18
CA SER A 46 11.06 -11.89 -3.74
C SER A 46 12.16 -11.29 -4.63
N LEU A 47 11.82 -10.71 -5.79
CA LEU A 47 12.80 -10.35 -6.83
C LEU A 47 13.21 -8.87 -6.79
N LEU A 48 12.37 -7.98 -6.25
CA LEU A 48 12.60 -6.53 -6.30
C LEU A 48 13.41 -5.97 -5.12
N GLY A 49 13.79 -6.81 -4.14
CA GLY A 49 14.44 -6.33 -2.91
C GLY A 49 13.54 -5.47 -2.02
N TYR A 50 12.25 -5.42 -2.33
CA TYR A 50 11.23 -4.77 -1.54
C TYR A 50 11.01 -5.58 -0.26
N GLN A 51 11.44 -5.03 0.86
CA GLN A 51 11.52 -5.75 2.13
C GLN A 51 10.81 -5.03 3.26
N TYR A 52 10.28 -3.84 2.99
CA TYR A 52 9.47 -3.07 3.92
C TYR A 52 8.04 -3.06 3.41
N HIS A 53 7.09 -3.29 4.31
CA HIS A 53 5.72 -2.89 4.03
C HIS A 53 5.46 -1.52 4.67
N VAL A 54 4.67 -0.72 3.97
CA VAL A 54 4.18 0.58 4.41
C VAL A 54 2.66 0.48 4.44
N GLY A 55 2.10 0.45 5.64
CA GLY A 55 0.66 0.46 5.87
C GLY A 55 0.17 1.90 6.03
N VAL A 56 -0.76 2.31 5.18
CA VAL A 56 -1.47 3.59 5.31
C VAL A 56 -2.90 3.30 5.74
N VAL A 57 -3.23 3.68 6.97
CA VAL A 57 -4.53 3.43 7.57
C VAL A 57 -5.38 4.70 7.49
N VAL A 58 -6.57 4.54 6.91
CA VAL A 58 -7.58 5.59 6.77
C VAL A 58 -8.87 5.13 7.47
N PRO A 59 -9.14 5.61 8.70
CA PRO A 59 -10.40 5.36 9.39
C PRO A 59 -11.58 5.99 8.64
N PHE A 60 -12.72 5.34 8.65
CA PHE A 60 -13.98 5.88 8.13
C PHE A 60 -14.56 6.88 9.11
N ARG A 61 -15.15 7.95 8.58
CA ARG A 61 -15.88 8.95 9.36
C ARG A 61 -17.24 8.42 9.81
N SER A 62 -17.91 7.69 8.92
CA SER A 62 -19.26 7.18 9.16
C SER A 62 -19.42 5.77 8.59
N PRO A 63 -18.79 4.75 9.22
CA PRO A 63 -18.93 3.37 8.78
C PRO A 63 -20.38 2.90 8.84
N THR A 64 -20.78 2.09 7.87
CA THR A 64 -22.07 1.38 7.88
C THR A 64 -22.09 0.33 9.00
N THR A 65 -23.26 -0.25 9.28
CA THR A 65 -23.45 -1.24 10.35
C THR A 65 -22.57 -2.49 10.22
N ASN A 66 -22.11 -2.82 9.01
CA ASN A 66 -21.17 -3.91 8.74
C ASN A 66 -19.69 -3.47 8.69
N GLY A 67 -19.39 -2.23 9.08
CA GLY A 67 -18.04 -1.69 9.16
C GLY A 67 -17.41 -1.29 7.82
N LEU A 68 -18.23 -1.17 6.76
CA LEU A 68 -17.81 -0.72 5.43
C LEU A 68 -17.97 0.80 5.25
N PRO A 69 -17.30 1.42 4.27
CA PRO A 69 -17.52 2.83 3.97
C PRO A 69 -18.84 3.03 3.22
N SER A 70 -19.39 4.24 3.31
CA SER A 70 -20.51 4.64 2.44
C SER A 70 -20.07 4.76 0.97
N ARG A 71 -21.02 4.91 0.04
CA ARG A 71 -20.68 5.15 -1.38
C ARG A 71 -19.90 6.45 -1.59
N LEU A 72 -20.28 7.54 -0.90
CA LEU A 72 -19.58 8.82 -1.00
C LEU A 72 -18.17 8.72 -0.42
N GLU A 73 -18.04 8.09 0.74
CA GLU A 73 -16.75 7.88 1.38
C GLU A 73 -15.85 6.93 0.57
N THR A 74 -16.42 5.95 -0.15
CA THR A 74 -15.67 5.12 -1.10
C THR A 74 -14.99 5.96 -2.19
N ILE A 75 -15.68 6.96 -2.75
CA ILE A 75 -15.11 7.85 -3.77
C ILE A 75 -13.94 8.65 -3.18
N GLU A 76 -14.06 9.13 -1.95
CA GLU A 76 -12.98 9.85 -1.26
C GLU A 76 -11.78 8.95 -0.95
N LEU A 77 -12.03 7.70 -0.53
CA LEU A 77 -10.98 6.71 -0.28
C LEU A 77 -10.26 6.31 -1.57
N ASP A 78 -10.96 6.23 -2.70
CA ASP A 78 -10.37 5.94 -4.00
C ASP A 78 -9.50 7.12 -4.48
N ALA A 79 -9.90 8.37 -4.20
CA ALA A 79 -9.07 9.55 -4.44
C ALA A 79 -7.81 9.56 -3.55
N ILE A 80 -7.93 9.16 -2.29
CA ILE A 80 -6.77 8.98 -1.40
C ILE A 80 -5.84 7.90 -1.94
N GLU A 81 -6.38 6.75 -2.36
CA GLU A 81 -5.58 5.68 -2.96
C GLU A 81 -4.81 6.18 -4.18
N HIS A 82 -5.47 6.92 -5.07
CA HIS A 82 -4.83 7.50 -6.25
C HIS A 82 -3.67 8.42 -5.88
N LEU A 83 -3.89 9.36 -4.94
CA LEU A 83 -2.85 10.25 -4.45
C LEU A 83 -1.68 9.48 -3.82
N LEU A 84 -1.96 8.45 -3.01
CA LEU A 84 -0.92 7.62 -2.41
C LEU A 84 -0.08 6.92 -3.47
N ARG A 85 -0.72 6.37 -4.51
CA ARG A 85 -0.02 5.74 -5.65
C ARG A 85 0.84 6.75 -6.40
N GLU A 86 0.29 7.91 -6.75
CA GLU A 86 1.05 8.98 -7.41
C GLU A 86 2.30 9.38 -6.61
N ARG A 87 2.22 9.41 -5.28
CA ARG A 87 3.31 9.87 -4.42
C ARG A 87 4.33 8.78 -4.08
N PHE A 88 3.89 7.54 -3.88
CA PHE A 88 4.76 6.43 -3.49
C PHE A 88 5.29 5.61 -4.68
N GLU A 89 4.60 5.60 -5.81
CA GLU A 89 5.02 4.84 -7.00
C GLU A 89 5.79 5.71 -8.02
N ALA A 90 5.80 7.04 -7.88
CA ALA A 90 6.39 7.98 -8.86
C ALA A 90 7.85 7.69 -9.26
N ASP A 91 8.67 7.26 -8.31
CA ASP A 91 10.08 6.95 -8.50
C ASP A 91 10.37 5.44 -8.48
N GLY A 92 9.32 4.61 -8.44
CA GLY A 92 9.45 3.16 -8.29
C GLY A 92 10.00 2.72 -6.92
N SER A 93 9.99 3.60 -5.92
CA SER A 93 10.47 3.28 -4.56
C SER A 93 9.51 2.35 -3.80
N ALA A 94 8.23 2.36 -4.16
CA ALA A 94 7.22 1.47 -3.60
C ALA A 94 6.17 1.06 -4.64
N THR A 95 5.41 0.00 -4.33
CA THR A 95 4.27 -0.46 -5.12
C THR A 95 3.09 -0.86 -4.23
N LEU A 96 1.87 -0.49 -4.63
CA LEU A 96 0.66 -0.88 -3.92
C LEU A 96 0.37 -2.37 -4.15
N ALA A 97 0.33 -3.12 -3.05
CA ALA A 97 0.11 -4.56 -3.06
C ALA A 97 -1.28 -4.97 -2.60
N LEU A 98 -1.84 -4.28 -1.60
CA LEU A 98 -3.16 -4.58 -1.04
C LEU A 98 -3.96 -3.31 -0.73
N ALA A 99 -5.28 -3.41 -0.83
CA ALA A 99 -6.22 -2.52 -0.16
C ALA A 99 -7.16 -3.37 0.71
N ILE A 100 -7.06 -3.23 2.03
CA ILE A 100 -7.79 -4.01 3.02
C ILE A 100 -8.87 -3.12 3.63
N THR A 101 -10.14 -3.47 3.47
CA THR A 101 -11.27 -2.76 4.07
C THR A 101 -11.93 -3.64 5.12
N THR A 102 -11.94 -3.19 6.37
CA THR A 102 -12.59 -3.89 7.48
C THR A 102 -12.79 -2.99 8.68
N ALA A 103 -13.78 -3.31 9.51
CA ALA A 103 -13.95 -2.74 10.84
C ALA A 103 -13.75 -1.22 10.92
N GLY A 104 -14.40 -0.48 10.02
CA GLY A 104 -14.40 0.98 10.03
C GLY A 104 -13.13 1.66 9.53
N ARG A 105 -12.28 0.95 8.76
CA ARG A 105 -11.08 1.54 8.14
C ARG A 105 -10.73 0.87 6.82
N ARG A 106 -9.97 1.59 5.99
CA ARG A 106 -9.26 1.04 4.84
C ARG A 106 -7.77 1.20 5.07
N GLU A 107 -7.03 0.12 4.86
CA GLU A 107 -5.59 0.07 4.94
C GLU A 107 -5.00 -0.22 3.56
N PHE A 108 -4.10 0.65 3.10
CA PHE A 108 -3.35 0.48 1.87
C PHE A 108 -1.95 -0.03 2.21
N ILE A 109 -1.60 -1.20 1.69
CA ILE A 109 -0.30 -1.83 1.93
C ILE A 109 0.56 -1.66 0.69
N PHE A 110 1.64 -0.90 0.83
CA PHE A 110 2.69 -0.77 -0.17
C PHE A 110 3.89 -1.61 0.24
N TYR A 111 4.65 -2.12 -0.74
CA TYR A 111 5.97 -2.71 -0.49
C TYR A 111 7.06 -1.84 -1.10
N ALA A 112 8.14 -1.63 -0.35
CA ALA A 112 9.24 -0.73 -0.69
C ALA A 112 10.61 -1.37 -0.42
N ALA A 113 11.62 -0.95 -1.19
CA ALA A 113 13.01 -1.40 -1.01
C ALA A 113 13.66 -0.82 0.27
N GLN A 114 13.25 0.39 0.64
CA GLN A 114 13.82 1.18 1.73
C GLN A 114 12.71 1.77 2.61
N GLU A 115 13.00 1.97 3.89
CA GLU A 115 12.09 2.56 4.87
C GLU A 115 11.94 4.09 4.69
N GLU A 116 13.04 4.76 4.37
CA GLU A 116 13.17 6.22 4.38
C GLU A 116 12.29 6.97 3.37
N PRO A 117 12.14 6.55 2.09
CA PRO A 117 11.35 7.29 1.12
C PRO A 117 9.90 7.48 1.55
N ALA A 118 9.28 6.43 2.10
CA ALA A 118 7.90 6.49 2.57
C ALA A 118 7.73 7.46 3.75
N LYS A 119 8.67 7.48 4.70
CA LYS A 119 8.64 8.39 5.85
C LYS A 119 8.79 9.86 5.45
N LYS A 120 9.62 10.14 4.43
CA LYS A 120 9.86 11.51 3.94
C LYS A 120 8.68 12.06 3.14
N THR A 121 8.02 11.22 2.35
CA THR A 121 6.90 11.64 1.50
C THR A 121 5.60 11.82 2.30
N PHE A 122 5.42 11.06 3.39
CA PHE A 122 4.16 11.04 4.14
C PHE A 122 3.70 12.40 4.72
N PRO A 123 4.55 13.26 5.31
CA PRO A 123 4.13 14.57 5.80
C PRO A 123 3.55 15.48 4.70
N GLY A 124 4.00 15.34 3.44
CA GLY A 124 3.42 16.05 2.29
C GLY A 124 2.03 15.52 1.96
N ILE A 125 1.91 14.20 1.81
CA ILE A 125 0.63 13.52 1.55
C ILE A 125 -0.42 13.89 2.60
N LYS A 126 -0.06 13.84 3.88
CA LYS A 126 -0.98 14.16 4.98
C LYS A 126 -1.54 15.58 4.92
N LYS A 127 -0.80 16.53 4.33
CA LYS A 127 -1.28 17.92 4.16
C LYS A 127 -2.26 18.07 3.00
N GLU A 128 -2.22 17.18 2.01
CA GLU A 128 -3.09 17.21 0.83
C GLU A 128 -4.42 16.47 1.10
N ILE A 129 -4.43 15.54 2.05
CA ILE A 129 -5.63 14.81 2.45
C ILE A 129 -6.37 15.60 3.53
N HIS A 130 -7.44 16.29 3.13
CA HIS A 130 -8.30 17.04 4.04
C HIS A 130 -9.57 16.28 4.47
N SER A 131 -9.93 15.21 3.75
CA SER A 131 -11.18 14.48 3.97
C SER A 131 -11.13 13.50 5.15
N HIS A 132 -9.95 12.95 5.45
CA HIS A 132 -9.76 11.90 6.44
C HIS A 132 -8.48 12.11 7.26
N GLU A 133 -8.48 11.57 8.48
CA GLU A 133 -7.22 11.34 9.18
C GLU A 133 -6.48 10.16 8.53
N VAL A 134 -5.16 10.28 8.44
CA VAL A 134 -4.31 9.25 7.85
C VAL A 134 -3.17 8.94 8.81
N GLN A 135 -2.93 7.65 8.99
CA GLN A 135 -1.84 7.12 9.81
C GLN A 135 -0.93 6.26 8.93
N ILE A 136 0.37 6.26 9.23
CA ILE A 136 1.36 5.46 8.52
C ILE A 136 2.11 4.58 9.51
N LEU A 137 2.34 3.33 9.11
CA LEU A 137 3.24 2.41 9.76
C LEU A 137 4.20 1.86 8.71
N THR A 138 5.48 1.77 9.05
CA THR A 138 6.47 1.07 8.22
C THR A 138 7.09 -0.03 9.05
N CYS A 139 7.13 -1.25 8.52
CA CYS A 139 7.73 -2.39 9.19
C CYS A 139 8.51 -3.24 8.18
N LEU A 140 9.54 -3.92 8.67
CA LEU A 140 10.28 -4.89 7.89
C LEU A 140 9.42 -6.14 7.68
N ASP A 141 9.20 -6.52 6.43
CA ASP A 141 8.50 -7.73 5.99
C ASP A 141 9.20 -8.31 4.76
N LYS A 142 10.39 -8.89 4.99
CA LYS A 142 11.22 -9.51 3.94
C LYS A 142 10.52 -10.64 3.23
N SER A 143 9.61 -11.31 3.92
CA SER A 143 8.96 -12.51 3.43
C SER A 143 7.66 -12.18 2.69
N TRP A 144 7.18 -10.93 2.73
CA TRP A 144 5.88 -10.53 2.22
C TRP A 144 4.74 -11.34 2.86
N GLU A 145 4.83 -11.59 4.16
CA GLU A 145 3.86 -12.37 4.92
C GLU A 145 2.44 -11.81 4.78
N ILE A 146 2.29 -10.49 4.87
CA ILE A 146 0.98 -9.84 4.78
C ILE A 146 0.37 -10.04 3.39
N TYR A 147 1.15 -9.77 2.33
CA TYR A 147 0.70 -9.99 0.96
C TYR A 147 0.39 -11.46 0.66
N ARG A 148 1.28 -12.38 1.04
CA ARG A 148 1.13 -13.81 0.73
C ARG A 148 -0.11 -14.42 1.39
N ARG A 149 -0.54 -13.90 2.55
CA ARG A 149 -1.80 -14.33 3.20
C ARG A 149 -3.02 -14.16 2.29
N PHE A 150 -3.01 -13.18 1.40
CA PHE A 150 -4.14 -12.86 0.52
C PHE A 150 -3.88 -13.21 -0.95
N ALA A 151 -2.62 -13.36 -1.36
CA ALA A 151 -2.25 -13.70 -2.74
C ALA A 151 -2.31 -15.20 -3.08
N ALA A 152 -2.73 -16.07 -2.14
CA ALA A 152 -2.91 -17.51 -2.34
C ALA A 152 -3.83 -17.82 -3.52
#